data_AF-A0A4P7IHL3-F1
#
_entry.id   AF-A0A4P7IHL3-F1
#
_cell.length_a   1.000
_cell.length_b   1.000
_cell.length_c   1.000
_cell.angle_alpha   90.00
_cell.angle_beta   90.00
_cell.angle_gamma   90.00
#
_symmetry.space_group_name_H-M   'P 1'
#
loop_
_entity.id
_entity.type
_entity.pdbx_description
1 polymer ?
#
loop_
_entity_poly.entity_id
_entity_poly.type
_entity_poly.pdbx_seq_one_letter_code
_entity_poly.pdbx_strand_id
1 'polypeptide(L)'
;MPQDATPDDHTTDDMAIDDMVRESALQLWAAAQTDFDPFEVPPEEWGPNIVPVRDADIAHDTRRDVDDVRASLRRLDGSRLVLAEDAGDLVVARIIPDDVPL
;
A
#
# COMPACT_ATOMS: atom_id res chain seq x y z
N MET A 1 39.30 15.29 16.25
CA MET A 1 37.89 14.86 16.16
C MET A 1 37.42 15.13 14.74
N PRO A 2 37.13 14.10 13.94
CA PRO A 2 36.08 14.22 12.93
C PRO A 2 34.99 13.21 13.23
N GLN A 3 33.76 13.70 13.34
CA GLN A 3 32.57 12.85 13.38
C GLN A 3 32.21 12.53 11.93
N ASP A 4 32.49 11.29 11.51
CA ASP A 4 31.90 10.70 10.33
C ASP A 4 30.53 10.16 10.76
N ALA A 5 29.52 11.04 10.74
CA ALA A 5 28.12 10.66 10.86
C ALA A 5 27.59 10.58 9.43
N THR A 6 27.81 9.44 8.78
CA THR A 6 27.05 9.08 7.58
C THR A 6 25.60 8.88 8.04
N PRO A 7 24.63 9.69 7.59
CA PRO A 7 23.24 9.44 7.92
C PRO A 7 22.79 8.15 7.23
N ASP A 8 21.98 7.38 7.93
CA ASP A 8 21.55 6.02 7.65
C ASP A 8 20.96 5.83 6.23
N ASP A 9 21.78 5.32 5.31
CA ASP A 9 21.42 4.97 3.92
C ASP A 9 20.21 4.00 3.86
N HIS A 10 20.03 3.18 4.90
CA HIS A 10 18.93 2.21 4.99
C HIS A 10 17.53 2.81 5.10
N THR A 11 17.37 4.01 5.67
CA THR A 11 16.03 4.62 5.86
C THR A 11 15.46 5.22 4.57
N THR A 12 16.33 5.64 3.65
CA THR A 12 15.91 6.22 2.38
C THR A 12 15.39 5.14 1.44
N ASP A 13 16.04 3.97 1.40
CA ASP A 13 15.57 2.81 0.64
C ASP A 13 14.22 2.30 1.16
N ASP A 14 14.02 2.21 2.47
CA ASP A 14 12.75 1.75 3.06
C ASP A 14 11.58 2.67 2.70
N MET A 15 11.77 3.98 2.73
CA MET A 15 10.73 4.95 2.31
C MET A 15 10.43 4.86 0.81
N ALA A 16 11.47 4.68 -0.02
CA ALA A 16 11.28 4.50 -1.46
C ALA A 16 10.54 3.20 -1.79
N ILE A 17 10.78 2.12 -1.04
CA ILE A 17 10.04 0.86 -1.16
C ILE A 17 8.59 1.07 -0.71
N ASP A 18 8.35 1.78 0.39
CA ASP A 18 7.00 2.05 0.88
C ASP A 18 6.17 2.87 -0.12
N ASP A 19 6.76 3.90 -0.73
CA ASP A 19 6.11 4.67 -1.80
C ASP A 19 5.78 3.78 -3.00
N MET A 20 6.74 2.97 -3.46
CA MET A 20 6.53 2.05 -4.59
C MET A 20 5.42 1.02 -4.31
N VAL A 21 5.45 0.40 -3.12
CA VAL A 21 4.43 -0.56 -2.68
C VAL A 21 3.06 0.11 -2.57
N ARG A 22 2.99 1.33 -2.04
CA ARG A 22 1.75 2.12 -1.98
C ARG A 22 1.19 2.37 -3.38
N GLU A 23 2.03 2.85 -4.30
CA GLU A 23 1.62 3.17 -5.66
C GLU A 23 1.11 1.94 -6.41
N SER A 24 1.84 0.82 -6.35
CA SER A 24 1.42 -0.44 -6.95
C SER A 24 0.14 -0.98 -6.30
N ALA A 25 0.03 -0.94 -4.97
CA ALA A 25 -1.18 -1.38 -4.26
C ALA A 25 -2.40 -0.54 -4.67
N LEU A 26 -2.25 0.78 -4.76
CA LEU A 26 -3.31 1.69 -5.20
C LEU A 26 -3.71 1.42 -6.65
N GLN A 27 -2.74 1.25 -7.57
CA GLN A 27 -3.02 0.98 -8.98
C GLN A 27 -3.72 -0.35 -9.18
N LEU A 28 -3.25 -1.42 -8.52
CA LEU A 28 -3.87 -2.73 -8.59
C LEU A 28 -5.27 -2.72 -7.96
N TRP A 29 -5.43 -2.07 -6.81
CA TRP A 29 -6.72 -1.96 -6.14
C TRP A 29 -7.72 -1.17 -6.97
N ALA A 30 -7.31 -0.03 -7.53
CA ALA A 30 -8.14 0.77 -8.44
C ALA A 30 -8.51 -0.01 -9.70
N ALA A 31 -7.56 -0.72 -10.31
CA ALA A 31 -7.82 -1.56 -11.47
C ALA A 31 -8.77 -2.74 -11.16
N ALA A 32 -8.77 -3.24 -9.92
CA ALA A 32 -9.68 -4.27 -9.46
C ALA A 32 -11.12 -3.72 -9.22
N GLN A 33 -11.27 -2.42 -8.96
CA GLN A 33 -12.59 -1.80 -8.81
C GLN A 33 -13.19 -1.53 -10.19
N THR A 34 -14.10 -2.41 -10.64
CA THR A 34 -14.80 -2.22 -11.92
C THR A 34 -16.04 -1.35 -11.79
N ASP A 35 -16.51 -1.13 -10.57
CA ASP A 35 -17.81 -0.50 -10.28
C ASP A 35 -17.70 1.02 -10.03
N PHE A 36 -16.53 1.49 -9.59
CA PHE A 36 -16.25 2.89 -9.29
C PHE A 36 -14.76 3.21 -9.49
N ASP A 37 -14.44 4.47 -9.77
CA ASP A 37 -13.07 4.96 -9.79
C ASP A 37 -12.71 5.58 -8.43
N PRO A 38 -11.71 5.06 -7.68
CA PRO A 38 -11.32 5.62 -6.37
C PRO A 38 -10.86 7.07 -6.38
N PHE A 39 -10.46 7.59 -7.54
CA PHE A 39 -9.99 8.97 -7.69
C PHE A 39 -11.13 9.93 -8.02
N GLU A 40 -12.22 9.43 -8.60
CA GLU A 40 -13.41 10.25 -8.92
C GLU A 40 -14.52 10.09 -7.88
N VAL A 41 -14.59 8.95 -7.20
CA VAL A 41 -15.66 8.60 -6.25
C VAL A 41 -15.14 8.70 -4.81
N PRO A 42 -15.80 9.46 -3.92
CA PRO A 42 -15.36 9.58 -2.55
C PRO A 42 -15.54 8.28 -1.77
N PRO A 43 -14.70 8.04 -0.74
CA PRO A 43 -14.72 6.81 0.04
C PRO A 43 -16.05 6.44 0.72
N GLU A 44 -16.96 7.40 0.89
CA GLU A 44 -18.30 7.21 1.46
C GLU A 44 -19.28 6.57 0.45
N GLU A 45 -18.98 6.68 -0.84
CA GLU A 45 -19.80 6.14 -1.94
C GLU A 45 -19.23 4.84 -2.52
N TRP A 46 -18.09 4.36 -2.00
CA TRP A 46 -17.56 3.05 -2.35
C TRP A 46 -18.53 1.98 -1.87
N GLY A 47 -19.17 1.30 -2.82
CA GLY A 47 -20.16 0.27 -2.55
C GLY A 47 -19.60 -0.91 -1.74
N PRO A 48 -20.44 -1.87 -1.32
CA PRO A 48 -20.01 -3.02 -0.53
C PRO A 48 -19.14 -4.02 -1.32
N ASN A 49 -19.06 -3.88 -2.66
CA ASN A 49 -18.34 -4.78 -3.56
C ASN A 49 -16.89 -4.33 -3.77
N ILE A 50 -16.16 -4.04 -2.69
CA ILE A 50 -14.74 -3.73 -2.78
C ILE A 50 -13.96 -5.01 -3.02
N VAL A 51 -13.15 -5.03 -4.07
CA VAL A 51 -12.28 -6.17 -4.37
C VAL A 51 -10.93 -5.97 -3.66
N PRO A 52 -10.57 -6.80 -2.68
CA PRO A 52 -9.27 -6.70 -2.03
C PRO A 52 -8.15 -7.20 -2.94
N VAL A 53 -6.96 -6.63 -2.81
CA VAL A 53 -5.76 -7.04 -3.57
C VAL A 53 -4.79 -7.76 -2.66
N ARG A 54 -4.22 -8.86 -3.12
CA ARG A 54 -3.28 -9.67 -2.31
C ARG A 54 -1.89 -9.07 -2.35
N ASP A 55 -1.17 -9.21 -1.25
CA ASP A 55 0.27 -8.92 -1.15
C ASP A 55 1.10 -9.60 -2.26
N ALA A 56 0.72 -10.82 -2.68
CA ALA A 56 1.36 -11.54 -3.78
C ALA A 56 1.26 -10.83 -5.13
N ASP A 57 0.12 -10.20 -5.43
CA ASP A 57 -0.07 -9.44 -6.67
C ASP A 57 0.79 -8.17 -6.66
N ILE A 58 0.87 -7.50 -5.52
CA ILE A 58 1.70 -6.31 -5.31
C ILE A 58 3.19 -6.66 -5.41
N ALA A 59 3.60 -7.79 -4.82
CA ALA A 59 4.96 -8.31 -4.93
C ALA A 59 5.33 -8.66 -6.38
N HIS A 60 4.39 -9.22 -7.14
CA HIS A 60 4.59 -9.50 -8.55
C HIS A 60 4.79 -8.22 -9.38
N ASP A 61 3.95 -7.21 -9.15
CA ASP A 61 4.00 -5.93 -9.85
C ASP A 61 5.30 -5.15 -9.54
N THR A 62 5.64 -5.03 -8.26
CA THR A 62 6.85 -4.35 -7.79
C THR A 62 8.14 -5.14 -8.03
N ARG A 63 8.03 -6.43 -8.39
CA ARG A 63 9.15 -7.40 -8.48
C ARG A 63 9.98 -7.48 -7.20
N ARG A 64 9.31 -7.41 -6.05
CA ARG A 64 9.91 -7.50 -4.72
C ARG A 64 9.51 -8.79 -4.02
N ASP A 65 10.27 -9.14 -2.98
CA ASP A 65 9.92 -10.25 -2.11
C ASP A 65 8.64 -9.96 -1.32
N VAL A 66 7.77 -10.96 -1.16
CA VAL A 66 6.47 -10.78 -0.50
C VAL A 66 6.65 -10.37 0.97
N ASP A 67 7.73 -10.80 1.62
CA ASP A 67 8.04 -10.42 3.01
C ASP A 67 8.40 -8.93 3.12
N ASP A 68 9.13 -8.37 2.15
CA ASP A 68 9.44 -6.94 2.10
C ASP A 68 8.17 -6.13 1.86
N VAL A 69 7.34 -6.58 0.91
CA VAL A 69 6.03 -5.96 0.64
C VAL A 69 5.13 -6.02 1.85
N ARG A 70 5.07 -7.15 2.57
CA ARG A 70 4.30 -7.29 3.82
C ARG A 70 4.80 -6.34 4.90
N ALA A 71 6.11 -6.16 5.02
CA ALA A 71 6.68 -5.20 5.97
C ALA A 71 6.26 -3.77 5.63
N SER A 72 6.37 -3.37 4.36
CA SER A 72 5.90 -2.07 3.86
C SER A 72 4.40 -1.87 4.06
N LEU A 73 3.58 -2.84 3.67
CA LEU A 73 2.12 -2.79 3.85
C LEU A 73 1.73 -2.60 5.31
N ARG A 74 2.39 -3.30 6.24
CA ARG A 74 2.17 -3.13 7.68
C ARG A 74 2.57 -1.76 8.20
N ARG A 75 3.58 -1.11 7.61
CA ARG A 75 3.95 0.28 7.94
C ARG A 75 2.91 1.28 7.43
N LEU A 76 2.32 1.01 6.27
CA LEU A 76 1.31 1.85 5.62
C LEU A 76 -0.10 1.65 6.17
N ASP A 77 -0.35 0.55 6.87
CA ASP A 77 -1.64 0.22 7.48
C ASP A 77 -2.09 1.29 8.47
N GLY A 78 -3.35 1.70 8.36
CA GLY A 78 -3.97 2.74 9.18
C GLY A 78 -3.57 4.17 8.85
N SER A 79 -2.64 4.40 7.90
CA SER A 79 -2.23 5.74 7.48
C SER A 79 -2.51 6.01 6.00
N ARG A 80 -2.17 5.07 5.12
CA ARG A 80 -2.33 5.19 3.66
C ARG A 80 -3.25 4.12 3.07
N LEU A 81 -3.41 3.01 3.76
CA LEU A 81 -4.24 1.89 3.36
C LEU A 81 -4.74 1.13 4.59
N VAL A 82 -5.69 0.24 4.39
CA VAL A 82 -6.21 -0.66 5.42
C VAL A 82 -5.97 -2.09 4.98
N LEU A 83 -5.31 -2.85 5.84
CA LEU A 83 -5.09 -4.26 5.65
C LEU A 83 -6.22 -5.10 6.24
N ALA A 84 -6.48 -6.23 5.62
CA ALA A 84 -7.27 -7.31 6.19
C ALA A 84 -6.53 -8.63 6.02
N GLU A 85 -6.92 -9.61 6.84
CA GLU A 85 -6.48 -10.99 6.66
C GLU A 85 -7.58 -11.77 5.92
N ASP A 86 -7.24 -12.36 4.77
CA ASP A 86 -8.12 -13.23 3.99
C ASP A 86 -7.50 -14.63 3.93
N ALA A 87 -8.12 -15.61 4.58
CA ALA A 87 -7.65 -17.01 4.60
C ALA A 87 -6.17 -17.21 5.02
N GLY A 88 -5.60 -16.28 5.78
CA GLY A 88 -4.19 -16.29 6.21
C GLY A 88 -3.23 -15.52 5.30
N ASP A 89 -3.73 -14.96 4.20
CA ASP A 89 -3.02 -14.00 3.36
C ASP A 89 -3.32 -12.56 3.78
N LEU A 90 -2.34 -11.67 3.59
CA LEU A 90 -2.44 -10.26 3.90
C LEU A 90 -2.95 -9.54 2.65
N VAL A 91 -4.11 -8.90 2.76
CA VAL A 91 -4.77 -8.25 1.62
C VAL A 91 -5.00 -6.77 1.91
N VAL A 92 -4.85 -5.95 0.88
CA VAL A 92 -5.22 -4.54 0.91
C VAL A 92 -6.73 -4.45 0.71
N ALA A 93 -7.44 -4.23 1.80
CA ALA A 93 -8.90 -4.16 1.81
C ALA A 93 -9.41 -2.80 1.32
N ARG A 94 -8.67 -1.72 1.63
CA ARG A 94 -9.06 -0.35 1.29
C ARG A 94 -7.84 0.55 1.14
N ILE A 95 -7.92 1.54 0.24
CA ILE A 95 -6.92 2.63 0.17
C ILE A 95 -7.47 3.87 0.88
N ILE A 96 -6.61 4.63 1.55
CA ILE A 96 -6.92 5.92 2.15
C ILE A 96 -6.34 7.00 1.21
N PRO A 97 -7.18 7.76 0.49
CA PRO A 97 -6.68 8.82 -0.38
C PRO A 97 -6.01 9.92 0.44
N ASP A 98 -4.88 10.47 -0.06
CA ASP A 98 -4.14 11.56 0.59
C ASP A 98 -4.97 12.82 0.84
N ASP A 99 -6.07 13.02 0.08
CA ASP A 99 -6.91 14.23 0.11
C ASP A 99 -8.04 14.18 1.16
N VAL A 100 -8.17 13.09 1.92
CA VAL A 100 -9.19 12.99 2.97
C VAL A 100 -8.60 13.44 4.31
N PRO A 101 -9.02 14.60 4.87
CA PRO A 101 -8.61 14.95 6.23
C PRO A 101 -9.19 13.92 7.21
N LEU A 102 -8.29 13.28 7.96
CA LEU A 102 -8.57 12.35 9.07
C LEU A 102 -9.42 13.00 10.17
#